data_AF-A0A7K0M4Q3-F1
#
_entry.id   AF-A0A7K0M4Q3-F1
#
_cell.length_a   1.000
_cell.length_b   1.000
_cell.length_c   1.000
_cell.angle_alpha   90.00
_cell.angle_beta   90.00
_cell.angle_gamma   90.00
#
_symmetry.space_group_name_H-M   'P 1'
#
loop_
_entity.id
_entity.type
_entity.pdbx_description
1 polymer ?
#
loop_
_entity_poly.entity_id
_entity_poly.type
_entity_poly.pdbx_seq_one_letter_code
_entity_poly.pdbx_strand_id
1 'polypeptide(L)'
;ALAAKRGVVATVERIVDDIRPWAHLVRIPAHQVLAVAECPLGAHPGGLYGRFTSAEPYGEDLQFWSQVREVSRQDDAAFDEWITKWVLEPADQTEYLELLGSERISRLRQRAQSDSWKAEAASMTPDLDSPANDWERAAIFGARTLADRLVATQADTVLAGAGVANLATWLGAEMARERGAPTVLTAELGLLGYEPTLADPFVFNHRAFPSATMLADSDWVLGAMIPGPNTSCVACLGAAQVDAAGNINSTVIPGKVFLVGSGGGNDVATTADEVVIVTTLSAKRTVSQVPYITSPGDRVTRIATELGVFRRRETAEGEAGSSRPLFELIAVASGMEATIRERLGWDLVIADDCVELEPPTAQELQRLRGWDPQGFFLRP
;
A
#
# COMPACT_ATOMS: atom_id res chain seq x y z
N ALA A 1 -11.81 8.64 18.48
CA ALA A 1 -12.21 9.36 19.71
C ALA A 1 -13.72 9.52 19.88
N LEU A 2 -14.43 10.04 18.87
CA LEU A 2 -15.86 10.38 18.98
C LEU A 2 -16.82 9.19 19.23
N ALA A 3 -16.37 7.96 18.97
CA ALA A 3 -17.14 6.74 19.27
C ALA A 3 -17.00 6.27 20.74
N ALA A 4 -16.17 6.92 21.56
CA ALA A 4 -15.95 6.51 22.94
C ALA A 4 -17.15 6.87 23.83
N LYS A 5 -17.76 5.88 24.49
CA LYS A 5 -18.94 6.09 25.36
C LYS A 5 -18.68 6.99 26.56
N ARG A 6 -17.45 6.95 27.10
CA ARG A 6 -17.07 7.68 28.32
C ARG A 6 -16.20 8.90 28.04
N GLY A 7 -15.65 9.02 26.82
CA GLY A 7 -14.55 9.92 26.49
C GLY A 7 -13.21 9.19 26.35
N VAL A 8 -12.16 9.92 26.00
CA VAL A 8 -10.84 9.40 25.63
C VAL A 8 -9.75 9.82 26.60
N VAL A 9 -8.77 8.95 26.79
CA VAL A 9 -7.45 9.31 27.32
C VAL A 9 -6.53 9.44 26.12
N ALA A 10 -5.90 10.59 25.94
CA ALA A 10 -5.05 10.87 24.80
C ALA A 10 -3.59 10.99 25.24
N THR A 11 -2.70 10.22 24.61
CA THR A 11 -1.27 10.52 24.60
C THR A 11 -1.01 11.56 23.51
N VAL A 12 -0.17 12.55 23.82
CA VAL A 12 0.15 13.65 22.90
C VAL A 12 1.63 13.96 22.92
N GLU A 13 2.15 14.44 21.80
CA GLU A 13 3.56 14.83 21.68
C GLU A 13 3.89 16.07 22.51
N ARG A 14 2.89 16.95 22.72
CA ARG A 14 3.07 18.19 23.47
C ARG A 14 1.75 18.72 24.00
N ILE A 15 1.75 19.19 25.25
CA ILE A 15 0.65 19.97 25.82
C ILE A 15 0.90 21.46 25.58
N VAL A 16 -0.15 22.19 25.19
CA VAL A 16 -0.13 23.65 24.99
C VAL A 16 -1.29 24.31 25.73
N ASP A 17 -1.10 25.56 26.14
CA ASP A 17 -2.11 26.32 26.90
C ASP A 17 -3.32 26.73 26.03
N ASP A 18 -3.10 26.93 24.72
CA ASP A 18 -4.14 27.37 23.79
C ASP A 18 -4.03 26.68 22.43
N ILE A 19 -5.06 25.90 22.07
CA ILE A 19 -5.15 25.21 20.78
C ILE A 19 -5.82 26.04 19.69
N ARG A 20 -6.41 27.21 20.01
CA ARG A 20 -7.13 28.05 19.05
C ARG A 20 -6.31 28.50 17.83
N PRO A 21 -4.99 28.75 17.93
CA PRO A 21 -4.15 29.01 16.74
C PRO A 21 -4.22 27.89 15.69
N TRP A 22 -4.52 26.66 16.12
CA TRP A 22 -4.66 25.48 15.27
C TRP A 22 -6.11 24.98 15.19
N ALA A 23 -7.11 25.86 15.41
CA ALA A 23 -8.53 25.45 15.43
C ALA A 23 -8.97 24.68 14.17
N HIS A 24 -8.36 24.96 13.02
CA HIS A 24 -8.61 24.25 11.75
C HIS A 24 -8.06 22.81 11.71
N LEU A 25 -7.18 22.44 12.65
CA LEU A 25 -6.60 21.10 12.83
C LEU A 25 -7.22 20.34 14.03
N VAL A 26 -8.07 20.98 14.84
CA VAL A 26 -8.67 20.33 16.02
C VAL A 26 -9.73 19.33 15.58
N ARG A 27 -9.47 18.04 15.82
CA ARG A 27 -10.39 16.93 15.48
C ARG A 27 -11.22 16.40 16.66
N ILE A 28 -10.74 16.59 17.90
CA ILE A 28 -11.37 16.04 19.11
C ILE A 28 -11.82 17.19 20.01
N PRO A 29 -13.14 17.37 20.23
CA PRO A 29 -13.65 18.37 21.16
C PRO A 29 -13.24 18.08 22.61
N ALA A 30 -12.93 19.13 23.38
CA ALA A 30 -12.44 19.00 24.76
C ALA A 30 -13.37 18.18 25.69
N HIS A 31 -14.70 18.29 25.53
CA HIS A 31 -15.65 17.54 26.35
C HIS A 31 -15.59 16.01 26.15
N GLN A 32 -14.95 15.55 25.07
CA GLN A 32 -14.71 14.13 24.80
C GLN A 32 -13.42 13.64 25.45
N VAL A 33 -12.56 14.52 25.96
CA VAL A 33 -11.25 14.17 26.51
C VAL A 33 -11.32 14.11 28.03
N LEU A 34 -11.01 12.94 28.59
CA LEU A 34 -10.98 12.69 30.03
C LEU A 34 -9.62 13.04 30.64
N ALA A 35 -8.54 12.76 29.91
CA ALA A 35 -7.18 13.03 30.33
C ALA A 35 -6.27 13.17 29.12
N VAL A 36 -5.21 13.96 29.29
CA VAL A 36 -4.12 14.13 28.32
C VAL A 36 -2.82 13.80 29.04
N ALA A 37 -1.99 12.96 28.43
CA ALA A 37 -0.66 12.63 28.92
C ALA A 37 0.37 13.00 27.84
N GLU A 38 1.36 13.81 28.21
CA GLU A 38 2.47 14.10 27.32
C GLU A 38 3.35 12.84 27.17
N CYS A 39 3.56 12.42 25.93
CA CYS A 39 4.28 11.22 25.53
C CYS A 39 5.09 11.53 24.25
N PRO A 40 6.27 12.16 24.39
CA PRO A 40 7.12 12.50 23.24
C PRO A 40 7.61 11.25 22.51
N LEU A 41 7.64 11.29 21.18
CA LEU A 41 7.88 10.10 20.33
C LEU A 41 6.85 8.97 20.53
N GLY A 42 5.63 9.31 20.94
CA GLY A 42 4.58 8.33 21.25
C GLY A 42 4.03 7.57 20.03
N ALA A 43 4.33 8.00 18.81
CA ALA A 43 3.98 7.29 17.57
C ALA A 43 5.09 6.37 17.05
N HIS A 44 6.29 6.36 17.67
CA HIS A 44 7.37 5.42 17.30
C HIS A 44 6.88 3.96 17.41
N PRO A 45 7.21 3.05 16.47
CA PRO A 45 8.15 3.19 15.34
C PRO A 45 7.61 3.90 14.09
N GLY A 46 6.37 4.37 14.10
CA GLY A 46 5.88 5.32 13.11
C GLY A 46 6.54 6.69 13.26
N GLY A 47 6.11 7.64 12.44
CA GLY A 47 6.58 9.02 12.48
C GLY A 47 5.53 9.98 13.06
N LEU A 48 5.91 11.24 13.19
CA LEU A 48 5.03 12.37 13.40
C LEU A 48 5.26 13.43 12.32
N TYR A 49 4.25 13.67 11.49
CA TYR A 49 4.22 14.82 10.59
C TYR A 49 3.70 16.06 11.33
N GLY A 50 4.61 16.81 11.97
CA GLY A 50 4.27 17.90 12.89
C GLY A 50 4.45 19.34 12.38
N ARG A 51 4.72 19.55 11.07
CA ARG A 51 5.27 20.82 10.51
C ARG A 51 4.51 22.11 10.83
N PHE A 52 3.26 22.03 11.24
CA PHE A 52 2.41 23.19 11.50
C PHE A 52 2.06 23.36 12.97
N THR A 53 2.72 22.64 13.87
CA THR A 53 2.42 22.63 15.31
C THR A 53 3.69 22.87 16.14
N SER A 54 3.54 23.02 17.45
CA SER A 54 4.66 23.11 18.39
C SER A 54 5.31 21.76 18.70
N ALA A 55 4.75 20.65 18.22
CA ALA A 55 5.34 19.32 18.39
C ALA A 55 6.55 19.14 17.47
N GLU A 56 7.61 18.52 17.98
CA GLU A 56 8.81 18.26 17.19
C GLU A 56 8.58 17.05 16.26
N PRO A 57 8.70 17.20 14.94
CA PRO A 57 8.47 16.09 14.02
C PRO A 57 9.62 15.08 14.06
N TYR A 58 9.28 13.82 13.80
CA TYR A 58 10.24 12.73 13.63
C TYR A 58 9.75 11.77 12.54
N GLY A 59 10.68 11.20 11.78
CA GLY A 59 10.38 10.22 10.74
C GLY A 59 10.19 8.82 11.31
N GLU A 60 9.77 7.92 10.43
CA GLU A 60 9.54 6.50 10.69
C GLU A 60 10.86 5.74 10.94
N ASP A 61 10.81 4.74 11.82
CA ASP A 61 11.95 3.87 12.11
C ASP A 61 11.87 2.56 11.33
N LEU A 62 12.22 2.63 10.04
CA LEU A 62 12.18 1.47 9.12
C LEU A 62 13.04 0.29 9.61
N GLN A 63 14.13 0.58 10.34
CA GLN A 63 14.98 -0.44 10.92
C GLN A 63 14.27 -1.19 12.05
N PHE A 64 13.51 -0.47 12.87
CA PHE A 64 12.69 -1.06 13.93
C PHE A 64 11.58 -1.93 13.36
N TRP A 65 10.90 -1.49 12.29
CA TRP A 65 9.92 -2.32 11.57
C TRP A 65 10.54 -3.57 10.95
N SER A 66 11.73 -3.46 10.39
CA SER A 66 12.45 -4.62 9.84
C SER A 66 12.84 -5.60 10.95
N GLN A 67 13.34 -5.09 12.09
CA GLN A 67 13.71 -5.89 13.24
C GLN A 67 12.52 -6.68 13.81
N VAL A 68 11.37 -6.04 14.05
CA VAL A 68 10.19 -6.76 14.58
C VAL A 68 9.70 -7.81 13.58
N ARG A 69 9.73 -7.51 12.27
CA ARG A 69 9.38 -8.48 11.21
C ARG A 69 10.32 -9.68 11.21
N GLU A 70 11.62 -9.46 11.36
CA GLU A 70 12.63 -10.53 11.41
C GLU A 70 12.47 -11.40 12.66
N VAL A 71 12.32 -10.78 13.83
CA VAL A 71 12.19 -11.52 15.09
C VAL A 71 10.88 -12.31 15.15
N SER A 72 9.76 -11.74 14.66
CA SER A 72 8.45 -12.43 14.61
C SER A 72 8.44 -13.70 13.74
N ARG A 73 9.48 -13.94 12.93
CA ARG A 73 9.62 -15.12 12.07
C ARG A 73 10.55 -16.19 12.64
N GLN A 74 11.15 -15.92 13.80
CA GLN A 74 11.99 -16.88 14.50
C GLN A 74 11.08 -17.83 15.29
N ASP A 75 11.28 -17.95 16.59
CA ASP A 75 10.39 -18.69 17.48
C ASP A 75 9.66 -17.75 18.46
N ASP A 76 8.65 -18.31 19.13
CA ASP A 76 7.82 -17.56 20.09
C ASP A 76 8.65 -16.97 21.22
N ALA A 77 9.73 -17.65 21.65
CA ALA A 77 10.57 -17.19 22.75
C ALA A 77 11.38 -15.93 22.36
N ALA A 78 11.94 -15.90 21.15
CA ALA A 78 12.65 -14.73 20.63
C ALA A 78 11.69 -13.53 20.46
N PHE A 79 10.46 -13.77 20.02
CA PHE A 79 9.46 -12.70 19.90
C PHE A 79 8.97 -12.21 21.27
N ASP A 80 8.75 -13.11 22.23
CA ASP A 80 8.41 -12.75 23.61
C ASP A 80 9.51 -11.94 24.29
N GLU A 81 10.80 -12.28 24.07
CA GLU A 81 11.93 -11.49 24.57
C GLU A 81 11.93 -10.08 23.97
N TRP A 82 11.68 -9.97 22.67
CA TRP A 82 11.61 -8.67 21.99
C TRP A 82 10.44 -7.82 22.51
N ILE A 83 9.25 -8.41 22.68
CA ILE A 83 8.07 -7.73 23.26
C ILE A 83 8.36 -7.32 24.71
N THR A 84 8.98 -8.20 25.48
CA THR A 84 9.35 -7.92 26.87
C THR A 84 10.24 -6.68 26.92
N LYS A 85 11.33 -6.67 26.16
CA LYS A 85 12.29 -5.56 26.11
C LYS A 85 11.67 -4.23 25.68
N TRP A 86 10.92 -4.21 24.58
CA TRP A 86 10.49 -2.95 23.97
C TRP A 86 9.13 -2.45 24.45
N VAL A 87 8.29 -3.31 25.00
CA VAL A 87 6.89 -2.99 25.33
C VAL A 87 6.59 -3.16 26.83
N LEU A 88 7.11 -4.20 27.48
CA LEU A 88 6.70 -4.56 28.85
C LEU A 88 7.70 -4.13 29.94
N GLU A 89 8.99 -4.10 29.63
CA GLU A 89 10.06 -3.71 30.56
C GLU A 89 10.09 -2.20 30.87
N PRO A 90 9.97 -1.28 29.89
CA PRO A 90 9.98 0.14 30.19
C PRO A 90 8.77 0.51 31.06
N ALA A 91 9.01 1.03 32.26
CA ALA A 91 7.95 1.37 33.20
C ALA A 91 7.16 2.61 32.76
N ASP A 92 7.81 3.50 32.00
CA ASP A 92 7.21 4.70 31.44
C ASP A 92 7.91 5.14 30.14
N GLN A 93 7.44 6.25 29.57
CA GLN A 93 7.98 6.81 28.33
C GLN A 93 9.43 7.27 28.48
N THR A 94 9.87 7.69 29.66
CA THR A 94 11.25 8.14 29.87
C THR A 94 12.21 6.95 29.73
N GLU A 95 11.91 5.85 30.42
CA GLU A 95 12.69 4.61 30.31
C GLU A 95 12.68 4.06 28.88
N TYR A 96 11.54 4.17 28.19
CA TYR A 96 11.45 3.78 26.77
C TYR A 96 12.41 4.58 25.88
N LEU A 97 12.47 5.90 26.07
CA LEU A 97 13.36 6.77 25.27
C LEU A 97 14.84 6.58 25.62
N GLU A 98 15.15 6.28 26.88
CA GLU A 98 16.50 5.88 27.30
C GLU A 98 16.92 4.57 26.62
N LEU A 99 16.03 3.58 26.58
CA LEU A 99 16.24 2.31 25.89
C LEU A 99 16.40 2.50 24.36
N LEU A 100 15.59 3.38 23.76
CA LEU A 100 15.65 3.68 22.33
C LEU A 100 16.97 4.36 21.93
N GLY A 101 17.50 5.20 22.82
CA GLY A 101 18.80 5.85 22.68
C GLY A 101 18.76 7.16 21.88
N SER A 102 19.55 8.13 22.33
CA SER A 102 19.59 9.50 21.79
C SER A 102 20.07 9.59 20.33
N GLU A 103 20.96 8.70 19.90
CA GLU A 103 21.46 8.63 18.52
C GLU A 103 20.33 8.27 17.55
N ARG A 104 19.57 7.22 17.87
CA ARG A 104 18.43 6.78 17.07
C ARG A 104 17.37 7.87 17.00
N ILE A 105 17.00 8.46 18.14
CA ILE A 105 16.05 9.58 18.19
C ILE A 105 16.51 10.76 17.31
N SER A 106 17.79 11.13 17.38
CA SER A 106 18.35 12.23 16.58
C SER A 106 18.25 11.94 15.09
N ARG A 107 18.49 10.70 14.67
CA ARG A 107 18.33 10.27 13.27
C ARG A 107 16.87 10.33 12.81
N LEU A 108 15.91 9.94 13.65
CA LEU A 108 14.48 10.03 13.33
C LEU A 108 14.06 11.50 13.14
N ARG A 109 14.52 12.40 14.01
CA ARG A 109 14.29 13.85 13.84
C ARG A 109 14.89 14.40 12.55
N GLN A 110 16.10 13.97 12.18
CA GLN A 110 16.71 14.33 10.89
C GLN A 110 15.89 13.79 9.71
N ARG A 111 15.36 12.57 9.80
CA ARG A 111 14.52 11.96 8.76
C ARG A 111 13.25 12.77 8.49
N ALA A 112 12.65 13.42 9.49
CA ALA A 112 11.48 14.28 9.32
C ALA A 112 11.74 15.56 8.51
N GLN A 113 12.99 15.92 8.22
CA GLN A 113 13.30 17.04 7.34
C GLN A 113 12.87 16.72 5.90
N SER A 114 12.32 17.70 5.18
CA SER A 114 11.71 17.50 3.84
C SER A 114 12.70 17.03 2.81
N ASP A 115 13.96 17.40 2.98
CA ASP A 115 15.03 17.11 2.03
C ASP A 115 15.90 15.94 2.48
N SER A 116 15.56 15.27 3.59
CA SER A 116 16.36 14.20 4.17
C SER A 116 16.52 13.01 3.22
N TRP A 117 15.55 12.79 2.33
CA TRP A 117 15.58 11.72 1.32
C TRP A 117 16.63 11.95 0.24
N LYS A 118 17.03 13.20 -0.04
CA LYS A 118 17.96 13.50 -1.15
C LYS A 118 19.33 12.86 -0.93
N ALA A 119 19.85 12.97 0.29
CA ALA A 119 21.14 12.37 0.65
C ALA A 119 21.06 10.84 0.67
N GLU A 120 19.94 10.27 1.11
CA GLU A 120 19.69 8.82 1.15
C GLU A 120 19.56 8.24 -0.27
N ALA A 121 18.77 8.88 -1.14
CA ALA A 121 18.65 8.48 -2.53
C ALA A 121 19.99 8.59 -3.29
N ALA A 122 20.78 9.63 -3.02
CA ALA A 122 22.10 9.80 -3.65
C ALA A 122 23.12 8.75 -3.22
N SER A 123 22.97 8.13 -2.04
CA SER A 123 23.87 7.07 -1.57
C SER A 123 23.45 5.67 -2.03
N MET A 124 22.24 5.52 -2.59
CA MET A 124 21.65 4.25 -2.97
C MET A 124 21.43 4.18 -4.49
N THR A 125 22.48 3.84 -5.24
CA THR A 125 22.38 3.66 -6.70
C THR A 125 21.70 2.32 -7.04
N PRO A 126 20.60 2.32 -7.81
CA PRO A 126 19.99 1.09 -8.30
C PRO A 126 20.95 0.27 -9.17
N ASP A 127 21.04 -1.03 -8.90
CA ASP A 127 21.66 -1.98 -9.83
C ASP A 127 20.71 -2.16 -11.02
N LEU A 128 21.10 -1.73 -12.23
CA LEU A 128 20.33 -1.88 -13.47
C LEU A 128 20.79 -3.07 -14.32
N ASP A 129 21.92 -3.68 -13.99
CA ASP A 129 22.49 -4.80 -14.74
C ASP A 129 21.84 -6.13 -14.34
N SER A 130 21.33 -6.22 -13.10
CA SER A 130 20.56 -7.38 -12.65
C SER A 130 19.26 -7.56 -13.45
N PRO A 131 18.95 -8.78 -13.90
CA PRO A 131 17.72 -9.08 -14.64
C PRO A 131 16.49 -8.78 -13.78
N ALA A 132 15.39 -8.41 -14.45
CA ALA A 132 14.12 -8.16 -13.77
C ALA A 132 13.62 -9.43 -13.06
N ASN A 133 13.37 -9.34 -11.75
CA ASN A 133 12.78 -10.43 -10.98
C ASN A 133 11.25 -10.52 -11.17
N ASP A 134 10.62 -11.54 -10.58
CA ASP A 134 9.18 -11.80 -10.74
C ASP A 134 8.32 -10.62 -10.26
N TRP A 135 8.64 -10.02 -9.11
CA TRP A 135 7.90 -8.87 -8.58
C TRP A 135 8.12 -7.60 -9.39
N GLU A 136 9.32 -7.38 -9.93
CA GLU A 136 9.61 -6.28 -10.85
C GLU A 136 8.78 -6.42 -12.14
N ARG A 137 8.71 -7.64 -12.72
CA ARG A 137 7.86 -7.90 -13.89
C ARG A 137 6.38 -7.71 -13.59
N ALA A 138 5.90 -8.26 -12.47
CA ALA A 138 4.50 -8.08 -12.06
C ALA A 138 4.16 -6.61 -11.82
N ALA A 139 5.05 -5.84 -11.18
CA ALA A 139 4.87 -4.41 -10.96
C ALA A 139 4.79 -3.63 -12.27
N ILE A 140 5.68 -3.91 -13.24
CA ILE A 140 5.73 -3.21 -14.53
C ILE A 140 4.52 -3.58 -15.39
N PHE A 141 4.18 -4.85 -15.50
CA PHE A 141 3.00 -5.27 -16.27
C PHE A 141 1.71 -4.75 -15.62
N GLY A 142 1.66 -4.71 -14.28
CA GLY A 142 0.61 -4.05 -13.52
C GLY A 142 0.53 -2.55 -13.79
N ALA A 143 1.65 -1.84 -13.80
CA ALA A 143 1.73 -0.42 -14.07
C ALA A 143 1.26 -0.06 -15.49
N ARG A 144 1.71 -0.80 -16.51
CA ARG A 144 1.27 -0.63 -17.90
C ARG A 144 -0.25 -0.86 -18.03
N THR A 145 -0.74 -1.94 -17.44
CA THR A 145 -2.18 -2.27 -17.41
C THR A 145 -2.99 -1.17 -16.73
N LEU A 146 -2.53 -0.69 -15.57
CA LEU A 146 -3.17 0.38 -14.82
C LEU A 146 -3.17 1.69 -15.61
N ALA A 147 -2.06 2.04 -16.27
CA ALA A 147 -1.97 3.22 -17.10
C ALA A 147 -2.99 3.20 -18.25
N ASP A 148 -3.15 2.04 -18.91
CA ASP A 148 -4.19 1.86 -19.93
C ASP A 148 -5.60 2.05 -19.38
N ARG A 149 -5.87 1.56 -18.16
CA ARG A 149 -7.18 1.76 -17.52
C ARG A 149 -7.41 3.22 -17.16
N LEU A 150 -6.45 3.88 -16.53
CA LEU A 150 -6.54 5.31 -16.18
C LEU A 150 -6.77 6.21 -17.39
N VAL A 151 -6.08 5.92 -18.51
CA VAL A 151 -6.29 6.65 -19.77
C VAL A 151 -7.67 6.35 -20.36
N ALA A 152 -8.11 5.09 -20.35
CA ALA A 152 -9.40 4.71 -20.90
C ALA A 152 -10.59 5.25 -20.11
N THR A 153 -10.49 5.31 -18.77
CA THR A 153 -11.57 5.76 -17.89
C THR A 153 -11.53 7.25 -17.60
N GLN A 154 -10.39 7.92 -17.85
CA GLN A 154 -10.14 9.30 -17.42
C GLN A 154 -10.39 9.49 -15.92
N ALA A 155 -10.02 8.49 -15.11
CA ALA A 155 -10.26 8.53 -13.67
C ALA A 155 -9.59 9.75 -13.02
N ASP A 156 -10.31 10.37 -12.08
CA ASP A 156 -9.82 11.52 -11.32
C ASP A 156 -8.70 11.10 -10.38
N THR A 157 -8.83 9.90 -9.79
CA THR A 157 -7.92 9.41 -8.75
C THR A 157 -7.50 7.97 -9.00
N VAL A 158 -6.29 7.65 -8.52
CA VAL A 158 -5.82 6.28 -8.42
C VAL A 158 -5.33 5.97 -7.02
N LEU A 159 -5.96 4.98 -6.38
CA LEU A 159 -5.57 4.56 -5.04
C LEU A 159 -4.46 3.51 -5.08
N ALA A 160 -3.41 3.77 -4.32
CA ALA A 160 -2.28 2.86 -4.14
C ALA A 160 -2.51 1.89 -2.98
N GLY A 161 -2.59 0.59 -3.28
CA GLY A 161 -2.51 -0.47 -2.27
C GLY A 161 -1.08 -0.67 -1.76
N ALA A 162 -0.90 -1.15 -0.53
CA ALA A 162 0.43 -1.33 0.06
C ALA A 162 1.30 -2.39 -0.68
N GLY A 163 2.62 -2.27 -0.53
CA GLY A 163 3.59 -3.21 -1.10
C GLY A 163 3.87 -2.98 -2.58
N VAL A 164 4.02 -4.07 -3.35
CA VAL A 164 4.33 -3.98 -4.80
C VAL A 164 3.24 -3.25 -5.58
N ALA A 165 1.97 -3.35 -5.16
CA ALA A 165 0.88 -2.60 -5.76
C ALA A 165 1.11 -1.08 -5.68
N ASN A 166 1.75 -0.57 -4.62
CA ASN A 166 2.08 0.84 -4.49
C ASN A 166 3.06 1.28 -5.59
N LEU A 167 4.13 0.50 -5.78
CA LEU A 167 5.15 0.79 -6.79
C LEU A 167 4.57 0.70 -8.22
N ALA A 168 3.70 -0.29 -8.48
CA ALA A 168 2.98 -0.39 -9.74
C ALA A 168 2.03 0.81 -9.95
N THR A 169 1.39 1.29 -8.88
CA THR A 169 0.51 2.47 -8.92
C THR A 169 1.26 3.73 -9.27
N TRP A 170 2.40 3.97 -8.62
CA TRP A 170 3.23 5.13 -8.88
C TRP A 170 3.71 5.18 -10.33
N LEU A 171 4.22 4.04 -10.85
CA LEU A 171 4.66 3.96 -12.25
C LEU A 171 3.49 4.07 -13.23
N GLY A 172 2.35 3.43 -12.96
CA GLY A 172 1.18 3.48 -13.83
C GLY A 172 0.54 4.87 -13.88
N ALA A 173 0.49 5.58 -12.75
CA ALA A 173 0.02 6.96 -12.70
C ALA A 173 0.95 7.92 -13.46
N GLU A 174 2.27 7.74 -13.35
CA GLU A 174 3.24 8.48 -14.15
C GLU A 174 3.00 8.27 -15.66
N MET A 175 2.96 7.01 -16.11
CA MET A 175 2.70 6.67 -17.51
C MET A 175 1.35 7.21 -18.03
N ALA A 176 0.31 7.16 -17.20
CA ALA A 176 -1.02 7.67 -17.56
C ALA A 176 -1.00 9.19 -17.74
N ARG A 177 -0.33 9.93 -16.83
CA ARG A 177 -0.18 11.39 -16.91
C ARG A 177 0.62 11.82 -18.14
N GLU A 178 1.69 11.09 -18.50
CA GLU A 178 2.44 11.32 -19.75
C GLU A 178 1.55 11.16 -21.00
N ARG A 179 0.51 10.33 -20.90
CA ARG A 179 -0.51 10.10 -21.94
C ARG A 179 -1.72 11.02 -21.81
N GLY A 180 -1.67 12.02 -20.93
CA GLY A 180 -2.70 13.05 -20.76
C GLY A 180 -3.86 12.70 -19.83
N ALA A 181 -3.79 11.61 -19.07
CA ALA A 181 -4.81 11.30 -18.06
C ALA A 181 -4.74 12.33 -16.89
N PRO A 182 -5.88 12.77 -16.33
CA PRO A 182 -5.94 13.78 -15.27
C PRO A 182 -5.65 13.20 -13.87
N THR A 183 -5.42 11.89 -13.78
CA THR A 183 -5.36 11.14 -12.51
C THR A 183 -4.34 11.72 -11.53
N VAL A 184 -4.75 11.76 -10.26
CA VAL A 184 -3.85 12.03 -9.12
C VAL A 184 -3.72 10.82 -8.21
N LEU A 185 -2.57 10.68 -7.56
CA LEU A 185 -2.34 9.61 -6.58
C LEU A 185 -3.14 9.89 -5.29
N THR A 186 -3.76 8.86 -4.72
CA THR A 186 -4.35 8.91 -3.38
C THR A 186 -3.96 7.68 -2.55
N ALA A 187 -3.96 7.83 -1.23
CA ALA A 187 -3.71 6.75 -0.29
C ALA A 187 -4.66 6.85 0.91
N GLU A 188 -5.03 5.70 1.47
CA GLU A 188 -6.16 5.55 2.39
C GLU A 188 -6.04 6.34 3.70
N LEU A 189 -4.83 6.74 4.11
CA LEU A 189 -4.59 7.52 5.33
C LEU A 189 -4.71 9.04 5.13
N GLY A 190 -5.46 9.48 4.12
CA GLY A 190 -5.76 10.90 3.96
C GLY A 190 -4.91 11.65 2.95
N LEU A 191 -4.17 10.97 2.05
CA LEU A 191 -3.34 11.66 1.06
C LEU A 191 -4.08 11.81 -0.27
N LEU A 192 -4.05 13.02 -0.85
CA LEU A 192 -4.46 13.27 -2.23
C LEU A 192 -3.39 14.09 -2.96
N GLY A 193 -3.12 13.70 -4.21
CA GLY A 193 -2.20 14.39 -5.10
C GLY A 193 -0.77 14.44 -4.60
N TYR A 194 -0.33 13.41 -3.87
CA TYR A 194 1.07 13.30 -3.45
C TYR A 194 1.95 12.79 -4.59
N GLU A 195 3.25 13.07 -4.51
CA GLU A 195 4.25 12.52 -5.40
C GLU A 195 5.12 11.47 -4.67
N PRO A 196 5.54 10.40 -5.36
CA PRO A 196 6.48 9.42 -4.81
C PRO A 196 7.80 10.06 -4.39
N THR A 197 8.39 9.58 -3.29
CA THR A 197 9.73 9.99 -2.85
C THR A 197 10.74 8.89 -3.13
N LEU A 198 11.92 9.23 -3.67
CA LEU A 198 12.99 8.26 -3.90
C LEU A 198 13.51 7.68 -2.57
N ALA A 199 13.99 6.43 -2.63
CA ALA A 199 14.49 5.69 -1.47
C ALA A 199 13.49 5.55 -0.29
N ASP A 200 12.20 5.69 -0.55
CA ASP A 200 11.15 5.44 0.43
C ASP A 200 9.90 4.83 -0.23
N PRO A 201 9.79 3.50 -0.28
CA PRO A 201 8.76 2.84 -1.08
C PRO A 201 7.41 2.72 -0.35
N PHE A 202 7.34 3.11 0.92
CA PHE A 202 6.14 2.96 1.73
C PHE A 202 5.08 3.97 1.28
N VAL A 203 3.85 3.50 1.09
CA VAL A 203 2.72 4.34 0.64
C VAL A 203 2.42 5.50 1.61
N PHE A 204 2.72 5.32 2.91
CA PHE A 204 2.51 6.32 3.95
C PHE A 204 3.81 6.94 4.47
N ASN A 205 4.80 7.13 3.61
CA ASN A 205 6.00 7.84 4.02
C ASN A 205 5.70 9.34 4.21
N HIS A 206 6.09 9.89 5.37
CA HIS A 206 5.90 11.30 5.71
C HIS A 206 6.70 12.25 4.82
N ARG A 207 7.65 11.72 4.03
CA ARG A 207 8.42 12.50 3.04
C ARG A 207 7.59 12.87 1.81
N ALA A 208 6.55 12.11 1.49
CA ALA A 208 5.61 12.42 0.41
C ALA A 208 4.58 13.50 0.83
N PHE A 209 4.31 13.66 2.12
CA PHE A 209 3.24 14.55 2.62
C PHE A 209 3.39 16.01 2.17
N PRO A 210 4.59 16.63 2.14
CA PRO A 210 4.75 18.00 1.63
C PRO A 210 4.36 18.20 0.17
N SER A 211 4.29 17.14 -0.63
CA SER A 211 3.88 17.22 -2.04
C SER A 211 2.37 17.06 -2.24
N ALA A 212 1.66 16.53 -1.23
CA ALA A 212 0.23 16.31 -1.31
C ALA A 212 -0.53 17.63 -1.49
N THR A 213 -1.50 17.65 -2.40
CA THR A 213 -2.40 18.78 -2.59
C THR A 213 -3.46 18.86 -1.48
N MET A 214 -3.71 17.74 -0.79
CA MET A 214 -4.54 17.68 0.40
C MET A 214 -4.06 16.59 1.37
N LEU A 215 -4.07 16.93 2.66
CA LEU A 215 -3.94 16.00 3.78
C LEU A 215 -5.25 16.00 4.57
N ALA A 216 -5.81 14.81 4.73
CA ALA A 216 -7.08 14.54 5.41
C ALA A 216 -6.92 13.31 6.32
N ASP A 217 -8.02 12.60 6.56
CA ASP A 217 -8.08 11.40 7.40
C ASP A 217 -8.70 10.24 6.58
N SER A 218 -8.61 9.00 7.08
CA SER A 218 -9.10 7.83 6.34
C SER A 218 -10.59 7.81 6.08
N ASP A 219 -11.38 8.35 7.00
CA ASP A 219 -12.83 8.50 6.83
C ASP A 219 -13.16 9.43 5.66
N TRP A 220 -12.31 10.41 5.37
CA TRP A 220 -12.49 11.27 4.21
C TRP A 220 -12.16 10.54 2.91
N VAL A 221 -11.01 9.87 2.82
CA VAL A 221 -10.61 9.14 1.59
C VAL A 221 -11.55 7.96 1.32
N LEU A 222 -11.68 7.04 2.28
CA LEU A 222 -12.42 5.79 2.14
C LEU A 222 -13.93 5.97 2.29
N GLY A 223 -14.37 6.89 3.15
CA GLY A 223 -15.78 7.06 3.49
C GLY A 223 -16.51 8.11 2.67
N ALA A 224 -15.81 9.07 2.05
CA ALA A 224 -16.44 10.17 1.32
C ALA A 224 -15.93 10.36 -0.11
N MET A 225 -14.61 10.43 -0.31
CA MET A 225 -14.02 10.77 -1.60
C MET A 225 -14.14 9.63 -2.60
N ILE A 226 -13.61 8.45 -2.27
CA ILE A 226 -13.63 7.27 -3.18
C ILE A 226 -15.05 6.81 -3.50
N PRO A 227 -15.98 6.64 -2.53
CA PRO A 227 -17.37 6.31 -2.83
C PRO A 227 -18.18 7.51 -3.37
N GLY A 228 -17.56 8.68 -3.54
CA GLY A 228 -18.22 9.90 -3.94
C GLY A 228 -18.76 9.82 -5.38
N PRO A 229 -20.03 10.18 -5.65
CA PRO A 229 -20.64 9.99 -6.97
C PRO A 229 -20.03 10.83 -8.10
N ASN A 230 -19.21 11.83 -7.76
CA ASN A 230 -18.52 12.72 -8.71
C ASN A 230 -17.00 12.54 -8.65
N THR A 231 -16.52 11.38 -8.20
CA THR A 231 -15.10 11.06 -8.18
C THR A 231 -14.94 9.71 -8.82
N SER A 232 -14.28 9.67 -9.98
CA SER A 232 -13.90 8.40 -10.56
C SER A 232 -12.57 7.92 -9.97
N CYS A 233 -12.55 6.67 -9.50
CA CYS A 233 -11.41 6.06 -8.84
C CYS A 233 -11.10 4.69 -9.44
N VAL A 234 -9.86 4.52 -9.92
CA VAL A 234 -9.30 3.19 -10.17
C VAL A 234 -8.41 2.81 -9.00
N ALA A 235 -8.57 1.62 -8.45
CA ALA A 235 -7.73 1.11 -7.39
C ALA A 235 -6.71 0.10 -7.92
N CYS A 236 -5.49 0.15 -7.41
CA CYS A 236 -4.48 -0.87 -7.68
C CYS A 236 -4.15 -1.60 -6.38
N LEU A 237 -4.54 -2.87 -6.28
CA LEU A 237 -4.46 -3.65 -5.05
C LEU A 237 -3.52 -4.85 -5.20
N GLY A 238 -2.84 -5.17 -4.11
CA GLY A 238 -2.14 -6.45 -3.96
C GLY A 238 -3.09 -7.54 -3.49
N ALA A 239 -2.68 -8.81 -3.64
CA ALA A 239 -3.43 -9.95 -3.12
C ALA A 239 -2.49 -11.00 -2.52
N ALA A 240 -2.78 -11.44 -1.30
CA ALA A 240 -2.15 -12.64 -0.75
C ALA A 240 -2.70 -13.89 -1.46
N GLN A 241 -4.02 -13.95 -1.65
CA GLN A 241 -4.64 -14.84 -2.63
C GLN A 241 -5.70 -14.07 -3.44
N VAL A 242 -5.87 -14.45 -4.70
CA VAL A 242 -6.96 -14.04 -5.60
C VAL A 242 -7.60 -15.30 -6.17
N ASP A 243 -8.92 -15.30 -6.35
CA ASP A 243 -9.64 -16.43 -6.95
C ASP A 243 -10.22 -16.17 -8.35
N ALA A 244 -10.84 -17.21 -8.92
CA ALA A 244 -11.45 -17.19 -10.24
C ALA A 244 -12.60 -16.18 -10.39
N ALA A 245 -13.17 -15.69 -9.28
CA ALA A 245 -14.18 -14.63 -9.26
C ALA A 245 -13.58 -13.24 -8.98
N GLY A 246 -12.25 -13.14 -8.80
CA GLY A 246 -11.54 -11.91 -8.50
C GLY A 246 -11.55 -11.55 -7.01
N ASN A 247 -12.08 -12.40 -6.13
CA ASN A 247 -12.08 -12.12 -4.70
C ASN A 247 -10.67 -12.16 -4.14
N ILE A 248 -10.37 -11.28 -3.20
CA ILE A 248 -9.05 -11.19 -2.56
C ILE A 248 -9.14 -11.76 -1.15
N ASN A 249 -8.15 -12.56 -0.77
CA ASN A 249 -7.88 -12.93 0.61
C ASN A 249 -6.57 -12.29 1.08
N SER A 250 -6.65 -11.49 2.13
CA SER A 250 -5.52 -10.98 2.90
C SER A 250 -5.76 -11.09 4.41
N THR A 251 -6.75 -11.88 4.86
CA THR A 251 -7.12 -12.02 6.28
C THR A 251 -6.62 -13.32 6.89
N VAL A 252 -6.94 -14.48 6.31
CA VAL A 252 -6.64 -15.75 6.96
C VAL A 252 -6.55 -16.91 5.97
N ILE A 253 -5.57 -17.78 6.19
CA ILE A 253 -5.50 -19.10 5.57
C ILE A 253 -5.75 -20.14 6.67
N PRO A 254 -6.94 -20.77 6.72
CA PRO A 254 -7.34 -21.65 7.81
C PRO A 254 -6.32 -22.76 8.09
N GLY A 255 -6.02 -22.95 9.38
CA GLY A 255 -5.04 -23.96 9.84
C GLY A 255 -3.59 -23.67 9.47
N LYS A 256 -3.29 -22.48 8.91
CA LYS A 256 -1.93 -22.09 8.53
C LYS A 256 -1.50 -20.78 9.15
N VAL A 257 -2.17 -19.67 8.84
CA VAL A 257 -1.68 -18.33 9.20
C VAL A 257 -2.76 -17.27 9.15
N PHE A 258 -2.71 -16.31 10.08
CA PHE A 258 -3.38 -15.02 9.95
C PHE A 258 -2.51 -14.08 9.12
N LEU A 259 -3.11 -13.48 8.11
CA LEU A 259 -2.47 -12.51 7.24
C LEU A 259 -2.69 -11.10 7.82
N VAL A 260 -2.13 -10.09 7.14
CA VAL A 260 -2.10 -8.69 7.62
C VAL A 260 -3.48 -8.02 7.77
N GLY A 261 -4.53 -8.60 7.18
CA GLY A 261 -5.89 -8.04 7.18
C GLY A 261 -6.19 -7.23 5.92
N SER A 262 -7.37 -6.60 5.90
CA SER A 262 -7.81 -5.80 4.75
C SER A 262 -7.12 -4.45 4.65
N GLY A 263 -6.74 -3.83 5.78
CA GLY A 263 -6.61 -2.37 5.81
C GLY A 263 -7.91 -1.74 5.30
N GLY A 264 -7.81 -0.68 4.48
CA GLY A 264 -8.92 -0.15 3.68
C GLY A 264 -9.13 -0.88 2.34
N GLY A 265 -8.41 -1.97 2.06
CA GLY A 265 -8.54 -2.72 0.81
C GLY A 265 -9.92 -3.33 0.57
N ASN A 266 -10.73 -3.57 1.61
CA ASN A 266 -12.13 -3.96 1.45
C ASN A 266 -12.99 -2.76 1.03
N ASP A 267 -12.87 -1.64 1.73
CA ASP A 267 -13.62 -0.40 1.44
C ASP A 267 -13.40 0.01 0.00
N VAL A 268 -12.13 0.00 -0.44
CA VAL A 268 -11.76 0.39 -1.81
C VAL A 268 -12.29 -0.60 -2.84
N ALA A 269 -12.10 -1.91 -2.65
CA ALA A 269 -12.61 -2.91 -3.59
C ALA A 269 -14.15 -2.87 -3.70
N THR A 270 -14.81 -2.42 -2.64
CA THR A 270 -16.27 -2.30 -2.55
C THR A 270 -16.80 -0.98 -3.12
N THR A 271 -15.97 0.04 -3.34
CA THR A 271 -16.47 1.39 -3.67
C THR A 271 -15.78 2.10 -4.84
N ALA A 272 -14.52 1.79 -5.16
CA ALA A 272 -13.86 2.30 -6.37
C ALA A 272 -14.67 1.92 -7.63
N ASP A 273 -14.50 2.58 -8.77
CA ASP A 273 -15.20 2.18 -10.00
C ASP A 273 -14.60 0.90 -10.60
N GLU A 274 -13.29 0.74 -10.44
CA GLU A 274 -12.52 -0.30 -11.06
C GLU A 274 -11.32 -0.70 -10.19
N VAL A 275 -11.01 -2.00 -10.15
CA VAL A 275 -9.87 -2.55 -9.42
C VAL A 275 -8.96 -3.33 -10.37
N VAL A 276 -7.67 -2.98 -10.34
CA VAL A 276 -6.57 -3.73 -10.97
C VAL A 276 -5.80 -4.45 -9.85
N ILE A 277 -5.65 -5.77 -9.97
CA ILE A 277 -4.84 -6.56 -9.03
C ILE A 277 -3.43 -6.73 -9.59
N VAL A 278 -2.41 -6.55 -8.74
CA VAL A 278 -1.02 -6.92 -9.00
C VAL A 278 -0.60 -8.05 -8.05
N THR A 279 -0.19 -9.18 -8.60
CA THR A 279 0.26 -10.34 -7.82
C THR A 279 1.28 -11.19 -8.59
N THR A 280 1.78 -12.25 -7.98
CA THR A 280 2.56 -13.28 -8.70
C THR A 280 1.76 -14.54 -8.90
N LEU A 281 1.99 -15.22 -10.02
CA LEU A 281 1.20 -16.36 -10.45
C LEU A 281 1.76 -17.65 -9.83
N SER A 282 0.96 -18.27 -8.96
CA SER A 282 1.28 -19.54 -8.31
C SER A 282 0.02 -20.19 -7.75
N ALA A 283 0.01 -21.52 -7.65
CA ALA A 283 -1.12 -22.26 -7.07
C ALA A 283 -1.46 -21.88 -5.61
N LYS A 284 -0.58 -21.12 -4.92
CA LYS A 284 -0.82 -20.60 -3.58
C LYS A 284 -1.48 -19.21 -3.58
N ARG A 285 -1.26 -18.42 -4.63
CA ARG A 285 -1.74 -17.03 -4.77
C ARG A 285 -2.93 -16.91 -5.70
N THR A 286 -2.93 -17.60 -6.83
CA THR A 286 -4.04 -17.63 -7.79
C THR A 286 -4.78 -18.96 -7.61
N VAL A 287 -5.79 -18.99 -6.74
CA VAL A 287 -6.49 -20.22 -6.31
C VAL A 287 -7.86 -20.34 -6.97
N SER A 288 -8.46 -21.52 -7.01
CA SER A 288 -9.82 -21.68 -7.57
C SER A 288 -10.87 -20.85 -6.81
N GLN A 289 -10.81 -20.91 -5.48
CA GLN A 289 -11.68 -20.19 -4.56
C GLN A 289 -10.88 -19.80 -3.32
N VAL A 290 -11.01 -18.54 -2.87
CA VAL A 290 -10.36 -18.14 -1.62
C VAL A 290 -11.07 -18.77 -0.42
N PRO A 291 -10.33 -19.18 0.64
CA PRO A 291 -10.94 -19.72 1.85
C PRO A 291 -11.63 -18.65 2.71
N TYR A 292 -11.33 -17.37 2.47
CA TYR A 292 -11.92 -16.22 3.13
C TYR A 292 -11.94 -15.05 2.15
N ILE A 293 -13.09 -14.41 1.95
CA ILE A 293 -13.21 -13.21 1.12
C ILE A 293 -12.92 -12.00 2.02
N THR A 294 -11.71 -11.46 1.90
CA THR A 294 -11.34 -10.19 2.54
C THR A 294 -11.91 -9.01 1.78
N SER A 295 -11.78 -9.04 0.44
CA SER A 295 -12.34 -8.01 -0.44
C SER A 295 -13.10 -8.67 -1.59
N PRO A 296 -14.30 -8.18 -1.96
CA PRO A 296 -15.09 -8.74 -3.03
C PRO A 296 -14.47 -8.48 -4.41
N GLY A 297 -14.65 -9.41 -5.34
CA GLY A 297 -14.10 -9.35 -6.70
C GLY A 297 -14.94 -8.58 -7.72
N ASP A 298 -16.12 -8.07 -7.33
CA ASP A 298 -17.12 -7.52 -8.26
C ASP A 298 -16.66 -6.32 -9.08
N ARG A 299 -15.57 -5.67 -8.70
CA ARG A 299 -14.99 -4.53 -9.43
C ARG A 299 -13.61 -4.80 -9.99
N VAL A 300 -13.12 -6.02 -9.81
CA VAL A 300 -11.84 -6.44 -10.38
C VAL A 300 -12.02 -6.65 -11.88
N THR A 301 -11.36 -5.82 -12.67
CA THR A 301 -11.42 -5.86 -14.13
C THR A 301 -10.15 -6.43 -14.74
N ARG A 302 -9.03 -6.37 -14.01
CA ARG A 302 -7.71 -6.80 -14.45
C ARG A 302 -6.94 -7.50 -13.33
N ILE A 303 -6.21 -8.55 -13.70
CA ILE A 303 -5.23 -9.21 -12.83
C ILE A 303 -3.91 -9.26 -13.60
N ALA A 304 -2.91 -8.51 -13.15
CA ALA A 304 -1.58 -8.50 -13.72
C ALA A 304 -0.64 -9.36 -12.88
N THR A 305 0.14 -10.20 -13.56
CA THR A 305 1.16 -11.08 -12.97
C THR A 305 2.48 -10.94 -13.69
N GLU A 306 3.52 -11.62 -13.21
CA GLU A 306 4.84 -11.68 -13.85
C GLU A 306 4.87 -12.46 -15.16
N LEU A 307 3.81 -13.23 -15.46
CA LEU A 307 3.71 -14.10 -16.64
C LEU A 307 2.64 -13.66 -17.64
N GLY A 308 1.64 -12.90 -17.19
CA GLY A 308 0.52 -12.51 -18.05
C GLY A 308 -0.46 -11.56 -17.38
N VAL A 309 -1.32 -10.96 -18.20
CA VAL A 309 -2.40 -10.05 -17.78
C VAL A 309 -3.73 -10.66 -18.17
N PHE A 310 -4.65 -10.70 -17.21
CA PHE A 310 -6.00 -11.19 -17.39
C PHE A 310 -7.01 -10.05 -17.39
N ARG A 311 -8.05 -10.19 -18.21
CA ARG A 311 -9.22 -9.30 -18.31
C ARG A 311 -10.45 -10.02 -17.80
N ARG A 312 -11.27 -9.33 -17.01
CA ARG A 312 -12.63 -9.79 -16.73
C ARG A 312 -13.46 -9.75 -18.01
N ARG A 313 -14.09 -10.86 -18.33
CA ARG A 313 -14.99 -10.99 -19.48
C ARG A 313 -16.30 -10.26 -19.20
N GLU A 314 -16.85 -9.63 -20.24
CA GLU A 314 -18.24 -9.17 -20.20
C GLU A 314 -19.14 -10.41 -20.15
N THR A 315 -20.02 -10.47 -19.15
CA THR A 315 -21.04 -11.51 -19.08
C THR A 315 -22.22 -11.05 -19.92
N ALA A 316 -22.44 -11.70 -21.05
CA ALA A 316 -23.61 -11.41 -21.88
C ALA A 316 -24.91 -11.67 -21.09
N GLU A 317 -25.95 -10.88 -21.35
CA GLU A 317 -27.28 -11.11 -20.76
C GLU A 317 -27.71 -12.57 -21.06
N GLY A 318 -27.93 -13.36 -20.00
CA GLY A 318 -28.27 -14.79 -20.09
C GLY A 318 -27.14 -15.77 -19.79
N GLU A 319 -25.88 -15.33 -19.62
CA GLU A 319 -24.77 -16.17 -19.15
C GLU A 319 -24.65 -16.24 -17.61
N ALA A 320 -25.63 -15.72 -16.87
CA ALA A 320 -25.69 -15.85 -15.42
C ALA A 320 -25.75 -17.34 -15.02
N GLY A 321 -24.63 -17.87 -14.51
CA GLY A 321 -24.47 -19.29 -14.20
C GLY A 321 -23.62 -20.09 -15.20
N SER A 322 -22.96 -19.43 -16.17
CA SER A 322 -21.96 -20.04 -17.04
C SER A 322 -20.79 -20.61 -16.21
N SER A 323 -20.35 -21.84 -16.52
CA SER A 323 -19.18 -22.46 -15.90
C SER A 323 -17.86 -21.93 -16.47
N ARG A 324 -17.90 -20.98 -17.41
CA ARG A 324 -16.67 -20.41 -17.99
C ARG A 324 -15.96 -19.53 -16.96
N PRO A 325 -14.63 -19.59 -16.89
CA PRO A 325 -13.83 -18.68 -16.09
C PRO A 325 -14.17 -17.21 -16.38
N LEU A 326 -14.24 -16.41 -15.32
CA LEU A 326 -14.58 -14.98 -15.40
C LEU A 326 -13.45 -14.16 -16.04
N PHE A 327 -12.22 -14.64 -15.94
CA PHE A 327 -11.02 -13.99 -16.43
C PHE A 327 -10.41 -14.75 -17.62
N GLU A 328 -10.06 -14.01 -18.66
CA GLU A 328 -9.31 -14.51 -19.82
C GLU A 328 -7.95 -13.82 -19.95
N LEU A 329 -6.95 -14.55 -20.43
CA LEU A 329 -5.61 -14.05 -20.69
C LEU A 329 -5.61 -13.18 -21.94
N ILE A 330 -5.16 -11.93 -21.80
CA ILE A 330 -5.09 -10.93 -22.89
C ILE A 330 -3.67 -10.53 -23.25
N ALA A 331 -2.71 -10.83 -22.37
CA ALA A 331 -1.30 -10.61 -22.67
C ALA A 331 -0.45 -11.67 -21.96
N VAL A 332 0.58 -12.18 -22.63
CA VAL A 332 1.41 -13.28 -22.13
C VAL A 332 2.89 -13.01 -22.35
N ALA A 333 3.73 -13.28 -21.36
CA ALA A 333 5.17 -13.25 -21.52
C ALA A 333 5.63 -14.38 -22.46
N SER A 334 6.63 -14.10 -23.29
CA SER A 334 7.11 -15.03 -24.34
C SER A 334 7.29 -16.47 -23.83
N GLY A 335 6.58 -17.41 -24.46
CA GLY A 335 6.67 -18.84 -24.14
C GLY A 335 6.07 -19.27 -22.79
N MET A 336 5.38 -18.39 -22.04
CA MET A 336 4.91 -18.68 -20.68
C MET A 336 3.49 -19.27 -20.59
N GLU A 337 2.79 -19.50 -21.71
CA GLU A 337 1.41 -20.03 -21.68
C GLU A 337 1.30 -21.36 -20.92
N ALA A 338 2.19 -22.31 -21.18
CA ALA A 338 2.19 -23.61 -20.51
C ALA A 338 2.40 -23.46 -18.99
N THR A 339 3.31 -22.57 -18.59
CA THR A 339 3.59 -22.25 -17.18
C THR A 339 2.38 -21.62 -16.51
N ILE A 340 1.66 -20.72 -17.20
CA ILE A 340 0.41 -20.14 -16.69
C ILE A 340 -0.62 -21.23 -16.45
N ARG A 341 -0.82 -22.12 -17.43
CA ARG A 341 -1.79 -23.22 -17.33
C ARG A 341 -1.50 -24.16 -16.16
N GLU A 342 -0.24 -24.37 -15.82
CA GLU A 342 0.17 -25.19 -14.67
C GLU A 342 -0.07 -24.50 -13.32
N ARG A 343 0.18 -23.19 -13.24
CA ARG A 343 0.21 -22.45 -11.97
C ARG A 343 -1.10 -21.74 -11.62
N LEU A 344 -1.97 -21.53 -12.60
CA LEU A 344 -3.28 -20.89 -12.42
C LEU A 344 -4.22 -21.86 -11.69
N GLY A 345 -4.86 -21.40 -10.62
CA GLY A 345 -5.76 -22.23 -9.81
C GLY A 345 -7.13 -22.49 -10.44
N TRP A 346 -7.37 -21.99 -11.64
CA TRP A 346 -8.61 -22.18 -12.41
C TRP A 346 -8.30 -22.37 -13.89
N ASP A 347 -9.30 -22.80 -14.66
CA ASP A 347 -9.11 -23.10 -16.08
C ASP A 347 -8.66 -21.85 -16.87
N LEU A 348 -7.59 -22.01 -17.65
CA LEU A 348 -7.06 -20.94 -18.49
C LEU A 348 -7.91 -20.77 -19.75
N VAL A 349 -8.51 -19.58 -19.91
CA VAL A 349 -9.11 -19.09 -21.15
C VAL A 349 -8.18 -18.05 -21.76
N ILE A 350 -7.91 -18.15 -23.07
CA ILE A 350 -7.07 -17.21 -23.81
C ILE A 350 -7.99 -16.43 -24.74
N ALA A 351 -7.87 -15.10 -24.71
CA ALA A 351 -8.64 -14.24 -25.59
C ALA A 351 -8.12 -14.28 -27.03
N ASP A 352 -9.01 -14.09 -28.00
CA ASP A 352 -8.64 -14.08 -29.43
C ASP A 352 -7.67 -12.93 -29.79
N ASP A 353 -7.72 -11.84 -29.01
CA ASP A 353 -6.85 -10.66 -29.10
C ASP A 353 -5.65 -10.73 -28.14
N CYS A 354 -5.29 -11.93 -27.63
CA CYS A 354 -4.16 -12.07 -26.72
C CYS A 354 -2.83 -11.70 -27.40
N VAL A 355 -2.07 -10.78 -26.80
CA VAL A 355 -0.80 -10.28 -27.31
C VAL A 355 0.41 -10.78 -26.50
N GLU A 356 1.61 -10.63 -27.04
CA GLU A 356 2.84 -10.87 -26.30
C GLU A 356 3.20 -9.64 -25.44
N LEU A 357 3.67 -9.87 -24.21
CA LEU A 357 4.15 -8.82 -23.32
C LEU A 357 5.58 -8.43 -23.67
N GLU A 358 5.79 -7.15 -23.98
CA GLU A 358 7.12 -6.58 -24.10
C GLU A 358 7.89 -6.70 -22.78
N PRO A 359 9.19 -7.03 -22.79
CA PRO A 359 9.98 -7.12 -21.58
C PRO A 359 10.07 -5.76 -20.84
N PRO A 360 10.37 -5.77 -19.52
CA PRO A 360 10.72 -4.56 -18.79
C PRO A 360 11.82 -3.74 -19.46
N THR A 361 11.62 -2.43 -19.53
CA THR A 361 12.63 -1.49 -20.02
C THR A 361 13.57 -1.07 -18.88
N ALA A 362 14.76 -0.59 -19.24
CA ALA A 362 15.71 -0.06 -18.26
C ALA A 362 15.15 1.14 -17.47
N GLN A 363 14.34 1.99 -18.11
CA GLN A 363 13.72 3.15 -17.47
C GLN A 363 12.68 2.74 -16.41
N GLU A 364 11.83 1.77 -16.73
CA GLU A 364 10.84 1.24 -15.77
C GLU A 364 11.52 0.61 -14.55
N LEU A 365 12.56 -0.20 -14.78
CA LEU A 365 13.37 -0.77 -13.70
C LEU A 365 14.06 0.30 -12.87
N GLN A 366 14.60 1.34 -13.51
CA GLN A 366 15.23 2.46 -12.81
C GLN A 366 14.23 3.21 -11.91
N ARG A 367 12.99 3.43 -12.36
CA ARG A 367 11.95 4.06 -11.52
C ARG A 367 11.62 3.20 -10.31
N LEU A 368 11.29 1.92 -10.51
CA LEU A 368 10.94 1.00 -9.42
C LEU A 368 12.08 0.84 -8.40
N ARG A 369 13.29 0.55 -8.88
CA ARG A 369 14.47 0.37 -8.02
C ARG A 369 14.93 1.69 -7.39
N GLY A 370 14.59 2.84 -7.96
CA GLY A 370 14.85 4.16 -7.37
C GLY A 370 13.93 4.48 -6.17
N TRP A 371 12.69 4.01 -6.19
CA TRP A 371 11.78 4.10 -5.04
C TRP A 371 12.10 3.07 -3.97
N ASP A 372 12.44 1.84 -4.36
CA ASP A 372 12.76 0.73 -3.46
C ASP A 372 14.19 0.18 -3.67
N PRO A 373 15.25 0.97 -3.43
CA PRO A 373 16.62 0.54 -3.69
C PRO A 373 17.09 -0.60 -2.77
N GLN A 374 16.45 -0.75 -1.62
CA GLN A 374 16.73 -1.80 -0.63
C GLN A 374 15.90 -3.07 -0.86
N GLY A 375 14.89 -3.01 -1.75
CA GLY A 375 14.07 -4.16 -2.10
C GLY A 375 13.06 -4.57 -1.02
N PHE A 376 12.56 -3.64 -0.20
CA PHE A 376 11.54 -3.90 0.83
C PHE A 376 10.29 -4.59 0.25
N PHE A 377 9.90 -4.25 -0.98
CA PHE A 377 8.76 -4.83 -1.68
C PHE A 377 9.15 -5.54 -2.97
N LEU A 378 10.21 -5.10 -3.66
CA LEU A 378 10.67 -5.74 -4.90
C LEU A 378 11.43 -7.06 -4.66
N ARG A 379 11.89 -7.33 -3.43
CA ARG A 379 12.58 -8.57 -3.04
C ARG A 379 12.06 -9.08 -1.67
N PRO A 380 10.74 -9.33 -1.55
CA PRO A 380 10.03 -9.40 -0.28
C PRO A 380 10.23 -10.68 0.55
#